data_AF-K2J8F6-F1
#
_entry.id   AF-K2J8F6-F1
#
_cell.length_a   1.000
_cell.length_b   1.000
_cell.length_c   1.000
_cell.angle_alpha   90.00
_cell.angle_beta   90.00
_cell.angle_gamma   90.00
#
_symmetry.space_group_name_H-M   'P 1'
#
loop_
_entity.id
_entity.type
_entity.pdbx_description
1 polymer ?
#
loop_
_entity_poly.entity_id
_entity_poly.type
_entity_poly.pdbx_seq_one_letter_code
_entity_poly.pdbx_strand_id
1 'polypeptide(L)'
;MSGTRESSGGHQGGRPGGLWRTVRTFAYGTPLYRYMLAGRVPDRIAAVPSDSWPGNSDHGRMILEGRFSLLGHVVLLSADPRDPDAWVPENATGDWQAALNGFAWLRDLRQVGGDMARRRARELVADWTDRYDDWDSFAWEADILGERIANWIGHHDFFCASADDEFRARFLDSLFRQARHLGRVATTVGDGTGLVQAAKGLVYAGTALPEEKAWLALGKRLLSERLA
;
A
#
# COMPACT_ATOMS: atom_id res chain seq x y z
N MET A 1 33.38 -35.80 28.46
CA MET A 1 32.20 -34.98 28.79
C MET A 1 32.51 -33.54 28.43
N SER A 2 31.51 -32.80 27.95
CA SER A 2 31.56 -31.49 27.25
C SER A 2 31.79 -31.64 25.75
N GLY A 3 30.84 -31.41 24.86
CA GLY A 3 29.54 -30.74 25.00
C GLY A 3 29.33 -29.91 23.74
N THR A 4 29.01 -30.58 22.64
CA THR A 4 28.66 -29.97 21.34
C THR A 4 27.38 -29.14 21.54
N ARG A 5 27.45 -27.82 21.35
CA ARG A 5 26.26 -26.99 21.19
C ARG A 5 25.94 -26.86 19.71
N GLU A 6 25.02 -27.71 19.27
CA GLU A 6 24.15 -27.39 18.15
C GLU A 6 23.37 -26.10 18.46
N SER A 7 23.41 -25.16 17.54
CA SER A 7 22.50 -24.01 17.52
C SER A 7 21.57 -24.16 16.32
N SER A 8 20.40 -24.71 16.61
CA SER A 8 19.26 -24.85 15.72
C SER A 8 18.69 -23.50 15.27
N GLY A 9 18.40 -23.40 13.97
CA GLY A 9 17.05 -23.11 13.47
C GLY A 9 16.49 -21.70 13.62
N GLY A 10 16.57 -20.93 12.53
CA GLY A 10 15.63 -19.85 12.21
C GLY A 10 15.29 -19.90 10.72
N HIS A 11 14.23 -20.63 10.36
CA HIS A 11 13.69 -20.67 8.99
C HIS A 11 13.10 -19.30 8.64
N GLN A 12 13.81 -18.51 7.84
CA GLN A 12 13.27 -17.30 7.23
C GLN A 12 12.37 -17.70 6.06
N GLY A 13 11.08 -17.93 6.33
CA GLY A 13 10.06 -18.12 5.32
C GLY A 13 9.65 -16.78 4.70
N GLY A 14 10.55 -16.15 3.92
CA GLY A 14 10.20 -14.96 3.15
C GLY A 14 9.30 -15.32 1.95
N ARG A 15 8.47 -14.36 1.51
CA ARG A 15 7.71 -14.42 0.23
C ARG A 15 8.57 -15.06 -0.87
N PRO A 16 8.22 -16.25 -1.39
CA PRO A 16 9.01 -16.89 -2.44
C PRO A 16 8.94 -16.05 -3.72
N GLY A 17 10.10 -15.63 -4.22
CA GLY A 17 10.24 -15.03 -5.55
C GLY A 17 9.98 -16.08 -6.62
N GLY A 18 8.70 -16.33 -6.93
CA GLY A 18 8.28 -17.38 -7.84
C GLY A 18 8.07 -16.88 -9.27
N LEU A 19 8.51 -17.71 -10.23
CA LEU A 19 8.38 -17.65 -11.70
C LEU A 19 7.09 -17.02 -12.30
N TRP A 20 6.02 -16.94 -11.53
CA TRP A 20 4.71 -16.40 -11.88
C TRP A 20 4.70 -14.87 -12.14
N ARG A 21 5.69 -14.14 -11.61
CA ARG A 21 5.83 -12.69 -11.85
C ARG A 21 6.05 -12.36 -13.33
N THR A 22 6.84 -13.18 -14.03
CA THR A 22 7.25 -12.92 -15.43
C THR A 22 6.10 -12.97 -16.43
N VAL A 23 5.09 -13.83 -16.20
CA VAL A 23 3.96 -13.99 -17.14
C VAL A 23 2.97 -12.82 -17.03
N ARG A 24 2.81 -12.21 -15.85
CA ARG A 24 1.93 -11.03 -15.64
C ARG A 24 2.51 -9.76 -16.24
N THR A 25 3.84 -9.65 -16.32
CA THR A 25 4.55 -8.49 -16.90
C THR A 25 4.12 -8.19 -18.33
N PHE A 26 3.88 -9.22 -19.14
CA PHE A 26 3.48 -9.04 -20.54
C PHE A 26 2.01 -8.62 -20.72
N ALA A 27 1.12 -8.96 -19.78
CA ALA A 27 -0.31 -8.62 -19.90
C ALA A 27 -0.63 -7.23 -19.33
N TYR A 28 -0.05 -6.87 -18.17
CA TYR A 28 -0.42 -5.66 -17.42
C TYR A 28 0.58 -4.50 -17.54
N GLY A 29 1.81 -4.74 -17.96
CA GLY A 29 2.84 -3.69 -18.14
C GLY A 29 2.71 -2.86 -19.42
N THR A 30 1.59 -2.95 -20.15
CA THR A 30 1.44 -2.28 -21.46
C THR A 30 0.78 -0.90 -21.31
N PRO A 31 1.13 0.09 -22.17
CA PRO A 31 0.45 1.39 -22.20
C PRO A 31 -1.07 1.30 -22.41
N LEU A 32 -1.53 0.25 -23.08
CA LEU A 32 -2.94 -0.07 -23.25
C LEU A 32 -3.62 -0.39 -21.91
N TYR A 33 -2.92 -1.10 -21.01
CA TYR A 33 -3.44 -1.41 -19.69
C TYR A 33 -3.61 -0.16 -18.84
N ARG A 34 -2.64 0.77 -18.90
CA ARG A 34 -2.75 2.10 -18.27
C ARG A 34 -4.01 2.84 -18.75
N TYR A 35 -4.23 2.88 -20.07
CA TYR A 35 -5.42 3.52 -20.65
C TYR A 35 -6.73 2.84 -20.19
N MET A 36 -6.76 1.51 -20.10
CA MET A 36 -7.93 0.78 -19.58
C MET A 36 -8.20 1.02 -18.09
N LEU A 37 -7.20 1.47 -17.32
CA LEU A 37 -7.36 1.88 -15.94
C LEU A 37 -7.71 3.37 -15.79
N ALA A 38 -7.51 4.18 -16.84
CA ALA A 38 -8.00 5.53 -16.90
C ALA A 38 -9.54 5.52 -17.02
N GLY A 39 -10.19 6.43 -16.31
CA GLY A 39 -11.66 6.51 -16.25
C GLY A 39 -12.06 7.72 -15.41
N ARG A 40 -13.36 7.95 -15.23
CA ARG A 40 -13.85 9.11 -14.47
C ARG A 40 -13.29 9.08 -13.05
N VAL A 41 -12.61 10.15 -12.64
CA VAL A 41 -12.09 10.36 -11.29
C VAL A 41 -12.90 11.53 -10.72
N PRO A 42 -13.73 11.32 -9.68
CA PRO A 42 -14.39 12.39 -8.97
C PRO A 42 -13.39 13.26 -8.20
N ASP A 43 -13.73 14.54 -8.03
CA ASP A 43 -12.84 15.56 -7.45
C ASP A 43 -12.61 15.41 -5.93
N ARG A 44 -13.33 14.49 -5.28
CA ARG A 44 -13.27 14.28 -3.82
C ARG A 44 -13.67 12.88 -3.39
N ILE A 45 -13.18 12.49 -2.23
CA ILE A 45 -13.59 11.29 -1.48
C ILE A 45 -14.89 11.60 -0.72
N ALA A 46 -15.90 10.74 -0.82
CA ALA A 46 -17.26 11.00 -0.35
C ALA A 46 -17.51 10.61 1.11
N ALA A 47 -16.92 9.50 1.57
CA ALA A 47 -17.08 9.00 2.93
C ALA A 47 -15.83 8.25 3.37
N VAL A 48 -15.25 8.63 4.51
CA VAL A 48 -14.09 7.95 5.09
C VAL A 48 -14.57 7.05 6.22
N PRO A 49 -14.44 5.72 6.13
CA PRO A 49 -14.56 4.88 7.30
C PRO A 49 -13.50 5.32 8.32
N SER A 50 -13.92 5.76 9.51
CA SER A 50 -12.99 6.22 10.53
C SER A 50 -12.08 5.08 10.98
N ASP A 51 -10.80 5.13 10.62
CA ASP A 51 -9.81 4.23 11.23
C ASP A 51 -9.61 4.65 12.69
N SER A 52 -10.00 3.75 13.59
CA SER A 52 -9.99 3.97 15.04
C SER A 52 -8.68 3.50 15.68
N TRP A 53 -7.76 2.90 14.90
CA TRP A 53 -6.54 2.34 15.46
C TRP A 53 -5.49 3.44 15.72
N PRO A 54 -4.96 3.55 16.96
CA PRO A 54 -3.93 4.54 17.27
C PRO A 54 -2.60 4.20 16.60
N GLY A 55 -1.88 5.21 16.11
CA GLY A 55 -0.50 5.05 15.65
C GLY A 55 0.52 5.11 16.79
N ASN A 56 1.78 4.90 16.46
CA ASN A 56 2.92 5.02 17.38
C ASN A 56 3.74 6.28 17.05
N SER A 57 3.80 7.24 17.98
CA SER A 57 4.52 8.50 17.77
C SER A 57 6.04 8.32 17.64
N ASP A 58 6.63 7.31 18.28
CA ASP A 58 8.08 7.07 18.20
C ASP A 58 8.46 6.52 16.83
N HIS A 59 7.64 5.63 16.28
CA HIS A 59 7.80 5.20 14.89
C HIS A 59 7.58 6.36 13.92
N GLY A 60 6.58 7.22 14.17
CA GLY A 60 6.35 8.41 13.36
C GLY A 60 7.56 9.35 13.34
N ARG A 61 8.23 9.57 14.49
CA ARG A 61 9.47 10.36 14.56
C ARG A 61 10.61 9.73 13.77
N MET A 62 10.75 8.41 13.81
CA MET A 62 11.74 7.71 12.97
C MET A 62 11.50 7.96 11.48
N ILE A 63 10.23 7.96 11.03
CA ILE A 63 9.87 8.19 9.62
C ILE A 63 10.24 9.61 9.17
N LEU A 64 10.13 10.60 10.06
CA LEU A 64 10.57 11.97 9.80
C LEU A 64 12.08 12.05 9.49
N GLU A 65 12.85 11.10 10.02
CA GLU A 65 14.29 10.97 9.80
C GLU A 65 14.64 9.96 8.69
N GLY A 66 13.64 9.48 7.94
CA GLY A 66 13.81 8.49 6.87
C GLY A 66 13.96 7.05 7.35
N ARG A 67 13.76 6.77 8.65
CA ARG A 67 13.88 5.45 9.26
C ARG A 67 12.51 4.80 9.44
N PHE A 68 12.35 3.58 8.93
CA PHE A 68 11.08 2.84 8.98
C PHE A 68 11.22 1.60 9.86
N SER A 69 10.49 1.59 10.98
CA SER A 69 10.36 0.44 11.89
C SER A 69 9.16 -0.42 11.46
N LEU A 70 9.41 -1.42 10.63
CA LEU A 70 8.38 -2.32 10.09
C LEU A 70 8.73 -3.77 10.40
N LEU A 71 7.74 -4.56 10.83
CA LEU A 71 7.90 -5.98 11.14
C LEU A 71 9.06 -6.28 12.11
N GLY A 72 9.33 -5.38 13.06
CA GLY A 72 10.42 -5.51 14.03
C GLY A 72 11.82 -5.15 13.49
N HIS A 73 11.93 -4.68 12.25
CA HIS A 73 13.18 -4.27 11.63
C HIS A 73 13.16 -2.79 11.25
N VAL A 74 14.26 -2.09 11.56
CA VAL A 74 14.46 -0.68 11.19
C VAL A 74 15.33 -0.62 9.95
N VAL A 75 14.83 -0.01 8.88
CA VAL A 75 15.58 0.25 7.64
C VAL A 75 15.58 1.74 7.36
N LEU A 76 16.72 2.27 6.95
CA LEU A 76 16.87 3.64 6.46
C LEU A 76 16.56 3.66 4.96
N LEU A 77 15.61 4.49 4.53
CA LEU A 77 15.39 4.73 3.11
C LEU A 77 16.39 5.75 2.57
N SER A 78 16.67 5.64 1.28
CA SER A 78 17.51 6.60 0.58
C SER A 78 16.92 8.01 0.66
N ALA A 79 17.80 8.99 0.88
CA ALA A 79 17.44 10.40 0.87
C ALA A 79 17.62 11.04 -0.52
N ASP A 80 18.23 10.33 -1.48
CA ASP A 80 18.35 10.84 -2.86
C ASP A 80 17.03 10.58 -3.61
N PRO A 81 16.29 11.63 -4.01
CA PRO A 81 15.03 11.46 -4.75
C PRO A 81 15.22 10.81 -6.12
N ARG A 82 16.46 10.73 -6.64
CA ARG A 82 16.78 10.10 -7.93
C ARG A 82 17.23 8.65 -7.80
N ASP A 83 17.35 8.14 -6.58
CA ASP A 83 17.69 6.74 -6.35
C ASP A 83 16.56 5.86 -6.89
N PRO A 84 16.77 5.03 -7.92
CA PRO A 84 15.72 4.18 -8.48
C PRO A 84 15.18 3.17 -7.47
N ASP A 85 15.97 2.80 -6.46
CA ASP A 85 15.68 1.74 -5.50
C ASP A 85 15.20 2.28 -4.14
N ALA A 86 14.76 3.54 -4.07
CA ALA A 86 14.29 4.17 -2.83
C ALA A 86 13.15 3.41 -2.12
N TRP A 87 12.37 2.60 -2.85
CA TRP A 87 11.29 1.74 -2.33
C TRP A 87 11.63 0.24 -2.36
N VAL A 88 12.88 -0.09 -2.68
CA VAL A 88 13.44 -1.45 -2.74
C VAL A 88 14.78 -1.49 -2.00
N PRO A 89 14.82 -1.15 -0.69
CA PRO A 89 16.10 -1.07 0.02
C PRO A 89 16.80 -2.43 0.06
N GLU A 90 18.11 -2.44 -0.21
CA GLU A 90 18.93 -3.67 -0.42
C GLU A 90 18.80 -4.71 0.71
N ASN A 91 18.58 -4.26 1.94
CA ASN A 91 18.52 -5.11 3.13
C ASN A 91 17.08 -5.47 3.56
N ALA A 92 16.07 -5.19 2.74
CA ALA A 92 14.68 -5.50 3.06
C ALA A 92 14.23 -6.85 2.51
N THR A 93 13.48 -7.59 3.33
CA THR A 93 12.74 -8.75 2.86
C THR A 93 11.54 -8.32 2.02
N GLY A 94 11.00 -9.23 1.19
CA GLY A 94 9.76 -8.96 0.44
C GLY A 94 8.59 -8.60 1.35
N ASP A 95 8.50 -9.16 2.56
CA ASP A 95 7.46 -8.80 3.53
C ASP A 95 7.63 -7.40 4.10
N TRP A 96 8.88 -7.00 4.36
CA TRP A 96 9.20 -5.65 4.79
C TRP A 96 8.85 -4.63 3.69
N GLN A 97 9.19 -4.95 2.44
CA GLN A 97 8.86 -4.11 1.30
C GLN A 97 7.34 -4.02 1.06
N ALA A 98 6.61 -5.11 1.27
CA ALA A 98 5.14 -5.11 1.20
C ALA A 98 4.53 -4.24 2.31
N ALA A 99 5.07 -4.30 3.53
CA ALA A 99 4.64 -3.43 4.63
C ALA A 99 4.93 -1.95 4.34
N LEU A 100 6.06 -1.63 3.71
CA LEU A 100 6.39 -0.28 3.26
C LEU A 100 5.37 0.20 2.22
N ASN A 101 5.12 -0.61 1.19
CA ASN A 101 4.19 -0.32 0.09
C ASN A 101 2.71 -0.40 0.48
N GLY A 102 2.39 -0.89 1.67
CA GLY A 102 1.03 -0.92 2.23
C GLY A 102 0.63 0.36 2.97
N PHE A 103 1.57 1.27 3.27
CA PHE A 103 1.32 2.58 3.89
C PHE A 103 0.62 2.56 5.27
N ALA A 104 0.61 1.43 5.97
CA ALA A 104 0.04 1.35 7.32
C ALA A 104 0.75 2.30 8.31
N TRP A 105 1.99 2.68 8.04
CA TRP A 105 2.79 3.63 8.81
C TRP A 105 2.31 5.09 8.70
N LEU A 106 1.37 5.42 7.80
CA LEU A 106 0.74 6.76 7.75
C LEU A 106 0.04 7.11 9.07
N ARG A 107 -0.50 6.11 9.77
CA ARG A 107 -1.10 6.29 11.10
C ARG A 107 -0.09 6.78 12.14
N ASP A 108 1.17 6.37 12.02
CA ASP A 108 2.25 6.73 12.94
C ASP A 108 2.65 8.20 12.73
N LEU A 109 2.75 8.64 11.48
CA LEU A 109 2.91 10.07 11.15
C LEU A 109 1.71 10.91 11.62
N ARG A 110 0.48 10.40 11.44
CA ARG A 110 -0.73 11.05 11.94
C ARG A 110 -0.70 11.20 13.47
N GLN A 111 -0.19 10.20 14.18
CA GLN A 111 -0.05 10.24 15.64
C GLN A 111 0.95 11.30 16.10
N VAL A 112 2.05 11.51 15.35
CA VAL A 112 2.99 12.62 15.62
C VAL A 112 2.31 13.97 15.38
N GLY A 113 1.58 14.08 14.27
CA GLY A 113 0.88 15.31 13.90
C GLY A 113 1.81 16.47 13.53
N GLY A 114 1.22 17.67 13.42
CA GLY A 114 1.92 18.89 13.01
C GLY A 114 2.30 18.94 11.52
N ASP A 115 2.74 20.11 11.07
CA ASP A 115 2.96 20.37 9.64
C ASP A 115 4.13 19.56 9.05
N MET A 116 5.13 19.26 9.87
CA MET A 116 6.28 18.45 9.46
C MET A 116 5.85 17.02 9.10
N ALA A 117 5.01 16.38 9.92
CA ALA A 117 4.51 15.03 9.64
C ALA A 117 3.53 15.01 8.45
N ARG A 118 2.69 16.03 8.30
CA ARG A 118 1.80 16.16 7.12
C ARG A 118 2.58 16.31 5.82
N ARG A 119 3.60 17.18 5.81
CA ARG A 119 4.49 17.36 4.65
C ARG A 119 5.24 16.08 4.33
N ARG A 120 5.81 15.42 5.34
CA ARG A 120 6.51 14.16 5.13
C ARG A 120 5.62 13.05 4.55
N ALA A 121 4.38 12.94 5.04
CA ALA A 121 3.41 12.00 4.47
C ALA A 121 3.09 12.34 3.00
N ARG A 122 2.86 13.62 2.69
CA ARG A 122 2.63 14.09 1.30
C ARG A 122 3.80 13.77 0.39
N GLU A 123 5.02 14.08 0.82
CA GLU A 123 6.26 13.80 0.07
C GLU A 123 6.39 12.32 -0.27
N LEU A 124 6.20 11.43 0.72
CA LEU A 124 6.31 9.98 0.51
C LEU A 124 5.20 9.44 -0.40
N VAL A 125 3.96 9.95 -0.28
CA VAL A 125 2.87 9.56 -1.18
C VAL A 125 3.10 10.07 -2.60
N ALA A 126 3.61 11.30 -2.75
CA ALA A 126 3.94 11.89 -4.05
C ALA A 126 5.06 11.10 -4.74
N ASP A 127 6.16 10.85 -4.03
CA ASP A 127 7.31 10.10 -4.55
C ASP A 127 6.91 8.68 -4.97
N TRP A 128 6.10 7.98 -4.15
CA TRP A 128 5.56 6.67 -4.54
C TRP A 128 4.70 6.76 -5.80
N THR A 129 3.82 7.76 -5.88
CA THR A 129 2.94 7.96 -7.03
C THR A 129 3.76 8.23 -8.29
N ASP A 130 4.81 9.03 -8.22
CA ASP A 130 5.68 9.32 -9.37
C ASP A 130 6.43 8.09 -9.90
N ARG A 131 6.77 7.15 -9.00
CA ARG A 131 7.53 5.95 -9.34
C ARG A 131 6.67 4.76 -9.77
N TYR A 132 5.47 4.65 -9.21
CA TYR A 132 4.58 3.47 -9.34
C TYR A 132 3.19 3.81 -9.87
N ASP A 133 3.03 4.92 -10.62
CA ASP A 133 1.77 5.26 -11.30
C ASP A 133 1.38 4.22 -12.37
N ASP A 134 2.40 3.60 -12.98
CA ASP A 134 2.24 2.46 -13.87
C ASP A 134 2.27 1.15 -13.10
N TRP A 135 1.70 0.10 -13.70
CA TRP A 135 1.64 -1.22 -13.09
C TRP A 135 3.04 -1.77 -12.80
N ASP A 136 3.25 -2.20 -11.56
CA ASP A 136 4.46 -2.90 -11.12
C ASP A 136 4.12 -4.29 -10.57
N SER A 137 4.95 -5.28 -10.90
CA SER A 137 4.68 -6.68 -10.58
C SER A 137 4.66 -7.00 -9.08
N PHE A 138 5.30 -6.17 -8.26
CA PHE A 138 5.36 -6.31 -6.80
C PHE A 138 4.42 -5.32 -6.12
N ALA A 139 4.58 -4.02 -6.36
CA ALA A 139 3.83 -2.99 -5.65
C ALA A 139 2.32 -3.00 -5.96
N TRP A 140 1.92 -3.66 -7.04
CA TRP A 140 0.52 -3.88 -7.43
C TRP A 140 0.02 -5.32 -7.15
N GLU A 141 0.72 -6.09 -6.31
CA GLU A 141 0.13 -7.31 -5.73
C GLU A 141 -1.16 -6.93 -4.94
N ALA A 142 -2.19 -7.77 -5.04
CA ALA A 142 -3.56 -7.42 -4.63
C ALA A 142 -3.71 -7.15 -3.12
N ASP A 143 -2.93 -7.86 -2.32
CA ASP A 143 -2.85 -7.71 -0.87
C ASP A 143 -2.20 -6.37 -0.47
N ILE A 144 -1.11 -5.99 -1.14
CA ILE A 144 -0.44 -4.70 -0.96
C ILE A 144 -1.36 -3.55 -1.40
N LEU A 145 -2.01 -3.67 -2.57
CA LEU A 145 -3.01 -2.71 -3.03
C LEU A 145 -4.15 -2.54 -2.04
N GLY A 146 -4.66 -3.66 -1.51
CA GLY A 146 -5.74 -3.67 -0.55
C GLY A 146 -5.43 -2.86 0.70
N GLU A 147 -4.25 -3.08 1.28
CA GLU A 147 -3.76 -2.28 2.42
C GLU A 147 -3.54 -0.82 2.03
N ARG A 148 -2.85 -0.56 0.92
CA ARG A 148 -2.52 0.81 0.50
C ARG A 148 -3.76 1.65 0.25
N ILE A 149 -4.75 1.12 -0.49
CA ILE A 149 -6.01 1.81 -0.76
C ILE A 149 -6.74 2.14 0.56
N ALA A 150 -6.82 1.18 1.48
CA ALA A 150 -7.48 1.41 2.76
C ALA A 150 -6.76 2.47 3.61
N ASN A 151 -5.42 2.43 3.68
CA ASN A 151 -4.63 3.39 4.46
C ASN A 151 -4.60 4.78 3.80
N TRP A 152 -4.55 4.86 2.46
CA TRP A 152 -4.65 6.11 1.73
C TRP A 152 -6.00 6.78 1.94
N ILE A 153 -7.10 6.04 1.80
CA ILE A 153 -8.45 6.57 2.07
C ILE A 153 -8.60 6.93 3.55
N GLY A 154 -8.20 6.05 4.47
CA GLY A 154 -8.34 6.28 5.92
C GLY A 154 -7.53 7.47 6.45
N HIS A 155 -6.48 7.89 5.75
CA HIS A 155 -5.60 8.97 6.18
C HIS A 155 -5.52 10.14 5.20
N HIS A 156 -6.35 10.19 4.15
CA HIS A 156 -6.25 11.25 3.15
C HIS A 156 -6.39 12.64 3.77
N ASP A 157 -7.29 12.84 4.74
CA ASP A 157 -7.47 14.16 5.37
C ASP A 157 -6.20 14.65 6.08
N PHE A 158 -5.38 13.72 6.60
CA PHE A 158 -4.16 14.08 7.29
C PHE A 158 -3.15 14.74 6.35
N PHE A 159 -2.93 14.16 5.17
CA PHE A 159 -1.94 14.67 4.21
C PHE A 159 -2.55 15.52 3.09
N CYS A 160 -3.78 15.31 2.64
CA CYS A 160 -4.42 16.08 1.56
C CYS A 160 -5.01 17.44 1.98
N ALA A 161 -5.33 17.66 3.27
CA ALA A 161 -6.06 18.86 3.68
C ALA A 161 -5.36 20.19 3.32
N SER A 162 -4.03 20.25 3.47
CA SER A 162 -3.20 21.41 3.09
C SER A 162 -2.46 21.24 1.76
N ALA A 163 -2.91 20.30 0.92
CA ALA A 163 -2.34 20.08 -0.42
C ALA A 163 -2.68 21.22 -1.38
N ASP A 164 -1.87 21.37 -2.42
CA ASP A 164 -2.31 22.01 -3.66
C ASP A 164 -3.25 21.09 -4.46
N ASP A 165 -3.91 21.66 -5.47
CA ASP A 165 -4.85 20.93 -6.33
C ASP A 165 -4.15 19.92 -7.24
N GLU A 166 -2.90 20.18 -7.62
CA GLU A 166 -2.12 19.29 -8.49
C GLU A 166 -1.85 17.95 -7.80
N PHE A 167 -1.36 17.99 -6.56
CA PHE A 167 -1.16 16.80 -5.74
C PHE A 167 -2.48 16.05 -5.52
N ARG A 168 -3.58 16.77 -5.21
CA ARG A 168 -4.90 16.13 -5.00
C ARG A 168 -5.35 15.38 -6.25
N ALA A 169 -5.27 16.01 -7.42
CA ALA A 169 -5.68 15.40 -8.68
C ALA A 169 -4.83 14.16 -8.99
N ARG A 170 -3.50 14.26 -8.88
CA ARG A 170 -2.58 13.14 -9.11
C ARG A 170 -2.82 11.97 -8.15
N PHE A 171 -2.98 12.27 -6.86
CA PHE A 171 -3.26 11.27 -5.83
C PHE A 171 -4.58 10.52 -6.10
N LEU A 172 -5.66 11.26 -6.40
CA LEU A 172 -6.96 10.65 -6.68
C LEU A 172 -6.89 9.78 -7.94
N ASP A 173 -6.25 10.26 -9.00
CA ASP A 173 -6.11 9.52 -10.26
C ASP A 173 -5.34 8.20 -10.05
N SER A 174 -4.25 8.22 -9.29
CA SER A 174 -3.52 7.00 -8.90
C SER A 174 -4.38 6.07 -8.03
N LEU A 175 -5.08 6.60 -7.03
CA LEU A 175 -5.96 5.81 -6.15
C LEU A 175 -7.05 5.08 -6.95
N PHE A 176 -7.67 5.74 -7.93
CA PHE A 176 -8.69 5.12 -8.78
C PHE A 176 -8.12 4.06 -9.72
N ARG A 177 -6.95 4.30 -10.33
CA ARG A 177 -6.27 3.28 -11.13
C ARG A 177 -6.02 2.01 -10.32
N GLN A 178 -5.51 2.18 -9.11
CA GLN A 178 -5.22 1.10 -8.19
C GLN A 178 -6.48 0.34 -7.77
N ALA A 179 -7.57 1.05 -7.44
CA ALA A 179 -8.86 0.43 -7.10
C ALA A 179 -9.46 -0.37 -8.26
N ARG A 180 -9.38 0.15 -9.49
CA ARG A 180 -9.80 -0.57 -10.70
C ARG A 180 -8.98 -1.84 -10.93
N HIS A 181 -7.67 -1.76 -10.77
CA HIS A 181 -6.80 -2.94 -10.88
C HIS A 181 -7.19 -3.98 -9.83
N LEU A 182 -7.30 -3.57 -8.56
CA LEU A 182 -7.69 -4.44 -7.47
C LEU A 182 -9.03 -5.14 -7.74
N GLY A 183 -10.03 -4.41 -8.23
CA GLY A 183 -11.32 -4.99 -8.62
C GLY A 183 -11.24 -6.08 -9.70
N ARG A 184 -10.23 -5.99 -10.58
CA ARG A 184 -9.98 -7.01 -11.63
C ARG A 184 -9.24 -8.23 -11.12
N VAL A 185 -8.35 -8.07 -10.13
CA VAL A 185 -7.44 -9.15 -9.69
C VAL A 185 -7.83 -9.78 -8.35
N ALA A 186 -8.70 -9.16 -7.57
CA ALA A 186 -9.02 -9.61 -6.21
C ALA A 186 -9.57 -11.05 -6.14
N THR A 187 -10.31 -11.51 -7.16
CA THR A 187 -10.83 -12.90 -7.21
C THR A 187 -9.78 -13.93 -7.60
N THR A 188 -8.58 -13.51 -8.00
CA THR A 188 -7.46 -14.40 -8.37
C THR A 188 -6.50 -14.63 -7.21
N VAL A 189 -6.73 -13.96 -6.08
CA VAL A 189 -5.93 -14.12 -4.86
C VAL A 189 -6.32 -15.43 -4.21
N GLY A 190 -5.33 -16.28 -3.92
CA GLY A 190 -5.56 -17.53 -3.21
C GLY A 190 -6.05 -17.30 -1.77
N ASP A 191 -6.53 -18.37 -1.15
CA ASP A 191 -7.04 -18.31 0.22
C ASP A 191 -5.95 -17.85 1.21
N GLY A 192 -6.28 -16.89 2.08
CA GLY A 192 -5.36 -16.41 3.10
C GLY A 192 -5.57 -14.96 3.53
N THR A 193 -4.58 -14.41 4.23
CA THR A 193 -4.57 -13.02 4.70
C THR A 193 -4.58 -12.03 3.53
N GLY A 194 -3.93 -12.34 2.41
CA GLY A 194 -3.92 -11.49 1.22
C GLY A 194 -5.31 -11.23 0.64
N LEU A 195 -6.21 -12.23 0.68
CA LEU A 195 -7.59 -12.07 0.25
C LEU A 195 -8.34 -11.08 1.16
N VAL A 196 -8.13 -11.16 2.48
CA VAL A 196 -8.74 -10.24 3.45
C VAL A 196 -8.27 -8.81 3.21
N GLN A 197 -6.98 -8.63 2.93
CA GLN A 197 -6.39 -7.31 2.63
C GLN A 197 -6.97 -6.73 1.33
N ALA A 198 -7.02 -7.53 0.26
CA ALA A 198 -7.65 -7.14 -1.00
C ALA A 198 -9.12 -6.75 -0.80
N ALA A 199 -9.88 -7.56 -0.06
CA ALA A 199 -11.29 -7.30 0.21
C ALA A 199 -11.50 -6.03 1.06
N LYS A 200 -10.65 -5.80 2.07
CA LYS A 200 -10.63 -4.56 2.87
C LYS A 200 -10.46 -3.34 1.96
N GLY A 201 -9.48 -3.35 1.06
CA GLY A 201 -9.25 -2.26 0.11
C GLY A 201 -10.47 -1.99 -0.78
N LEU A 202 -11.13 -3.04 -1.29
CA LEU A 202 -12.35 -2.90 -2.09
C LEU A 202 -13.54 -2.34 -1.31
N VAL A 203 -13.68 -2.69 -0.03
CA VAL A 203 -14.70 -2.11 0.85
C VAL A 203 -14.44 -0.63 1.08
N TYR A 204 -13.20 -0.22 1.36
CA TYR A 204 -12.82 1.19 1.49
C TYR A 204 -13.05 1.94 0.18
N ALA A 205 -12.59 1.39 -0.95
CA ALA A 205 -12.81 2.00 -2.26
C ALA A 205 -14.30 2.17 -2.58
N GLY A 206 -15.11 1.11 -2.45
CA GLY A 206 -16.54 1.17 -2.78
C GLY A 206 -17.41 1.97 -1.80
N THR A 207 -16.90 2.30 -0.61
CA THR A 207 -17.58 3.22 0.34
C THR A 207 -17.16 4.68 0.13
N ALA A 208 -15.89 4.90 -0.18
CA ALA A 208 -15.31 6.23 -0.24
C ALA A 208 -15.36 6.85 -1.64
N LEU A 209 -15.34 6.03 -2.68
CA LEU A 209 -15.31 6.46 -4.07
C LEU A 209 -16.74 6.45 -4.66
N PRO A 210 -17.24 7.59 -5.18
CA PRO A 210 -18.57 7.71 -5.76
C PRO A 210 -18.84 6.67 -6.86
N GLU A 211 -20.09 6.21 -6.95
CA GLU A 211 -20.62 5.34 -8.03
C GLU A 211 -20.05 3.91 -8.09
N GLU A 212 -19.09 3.55 -7.24
CA GLU A 212 -18.39 2.26 -7.29
C GLU A 212 -18.96 1.19 -6.33
N LYS A 213 -20.30 1.09 -6.28
CA LYS A 213 -21.01 0.11 -5.42
C LYS A 213 -20.62 -1.35 -5.70
N ALA A 214 -20.15 -1.63 -6.91
CA ALA A 214 -19.69 -2.95 -7.32
C ALA A 214 -18.47 -3.41 -6.50
N TRP A 215 -17.52 -2.52 -6.19
CA TRP A 215 -16.36 -2.86 -5.37
C TRP A 215 -16.75 -3.19 -3.94
N LEU A 216 -17.70 -2.43 -3.37
CA LEU A 216 -18.23 -2.73 -2.04
C LEU A 216 -18.90 -4.10 -2.00
N ALA A 217 -19.73 -4.43 -3.00
CA ALA A 217 -20.39 -5.73 -3.09
C ALA A 217 -19.38 -6.86 -3.23
N LEU A 218 -18.35 -6.68 -4.08
CA LEU A 218 -17.28 -7.65 -4.27
C LEU A 218 -16.49 -7.88 -2.98
N GLY A 219 -16.02 -6.82 -2.33
CA GLY A 219 -15.27 -6.91 -1.08
C GLY A 219 -16.07 -7.61 0.03
N LYS A 220 -17.36 -7.29 0.18
CA LYS A 220 -18.24 -7.99 1.12
C LYS A 220 -18.36 -9.48 0.82
N ARG A 221 -18.57 -9.84 -0.46
CA ARG A 221 -18.67 -11.24 -0.88
C ARG A 221 -17.40 -12.02 -0.54
N LEU A 222 -16.22 -11.48 -0.87
CA LEU A 222 -14.93 -12.13 -0.59
C LEU A 222 -14.71 -12.33 0.92
N LEU A 223 -15.15 -11.38 1.76
CA LEU A 223 -15.09 -11.54 3.23
C LEU A 223 -16.07 -12.60 3.73
N SER A 224 -17.30 -12.62 3.20
CA SER A 224 -18.31 -13.61 3.60
C SER A 224 -17.90 -15.04 3.24
N GLU A 225 -17.33 -15.25 2.04
CA GLU A 225 -16.82 -16.55 1.60
C GLU A 225 -15.71 -17.09 2.52
N ARG A 226 -14.97 -16.22 3.21
CA ARG A 226 -13.87 -16.61 4.12
C ARG A 226 -14.31 -16.85 5.57
N LEU A 227 -15.36 -16.15 6.01
CA LEU A 227 -15.87 -16.19 7.38
C LEU A 227 -16.97 -17.25 7.60
N ALA A 228 -17.50 -17.82 6.53
CA ALA A 228 -18.40 -18.97 6.55
C ALA A 228 -17.62 -20.28 6.73
#